data_AF-A0A4Z0NJ42-F1
#
_entry.id   AF-A0A4Z0NJ42-F1
#
_cell.length_a   1.000
_cell.length_b   1.000
_cell.length_c   1.000
_cell.angle_alpha   90.00
_cell.angle_beta   90.00
_cell.angle_gamma   90.00
#
_symmetry.space_group_name_H-M   'P 1'
#
loop_
_entity.id
_entity.type
_entity.pdbx_description
1 polymer ?
#
loop_
_entity_poly.entity_id
_entity_poly.type
_entity_poly.pdbx_seq_one_letter_code
_entity_poly.pdbx_strand_id
1 'polypeptide(L)'
;MARAGKVPAMSQTVPVTELLEIAEYITKLKKGISALRAQELTRDRIPMAHDELGSVVAATASATNRIMESAESMLSIEARTLDEYRTKVEAHIGDIFEACTFQDITGQRISKVVEALGQLEKRLSQFSTVVNVRDGEVEYDPEEARRKARAESLMLNGPQLKGPETPQDAIDALFS
;
A
#
# COMPACT_ATOMS: atom_id res chain seq x y z
N MET A 1 -56.99 -0.10 -54.41
CA MET A 1 -57.60 -0.10 -53.06
C MET A 1 -56.51 -0.44 -52.05
N ALA A 2 -56.01 0.57 -51.33
CA ALA A 2 -54.94 0.44 -50.36
C ALA A 2 -55.51 0.05 -48.99
N ARG A 3 -54.99 -1.02 -48.36
CA ARG A 3 -55.21 -1.30 -46.93
C ARG A 3 -54.08 -0.65 -46.15
N ALA A 4 -54.42 0.44 -45.48
CA ALA A 4 -53.54 1.18 -44.59
C ALA A 4 -53.12 0.32 -43.40
N GLY A 5 -51.82 0.33 -43.12
CA GLY A 5 -51.24 -0.22 -41.91
C GLY A 5 -51.67 0.57 -40.67
N LYS A 6 -51.73 -0.13 -39.54
CA LYS A 6 -51.75 0.50 -38.22
C LYS A 6 -50.76 -0.25 -37.34
N VAL A 7 -49.52 0.21 -37.35
CA VAL A 7 -48.55 -0.16 -36.32
C VAL A 7 -48.97 0.57 -35.05
N PRO A 8 -49.21 -0.11 -33.92
CA PRO A 8 -49.50 0.59 -32.67
C PRO A 8 -48.22 1.30 -32.22
N ALA A 9 -48.27 2.63 -32.15
CA ALA A 9 -47.21 3.43 -31.57
C ALA A 9 -47.13 3.11 -30.07
N MET A 10 -46.09 2.38 -29.66
CA MET A 10 -45.72 2.28 -28.25
C MET A 10 -45.11 3.62 -27.83
N SER A 11 -45.96 4.54 -27.38
CA SER A 11 -45.51 5.71 -26.63
C SER A 11 -45.21 5.24 -25.21
N GLN A 12 -43.98 4.79 -24.95
CA GLN A 12 -43.48 4.67 -23.58
C GLN A 12 -43.31 6.08 -23.01
N THR A 13 -44.39 6.64 -22.45
CA THR A 13 -44.28 7.80 -21.58
C THR A 13 -43.62 7.32 -20.30
N VAL A 14 -42.32 7.60 -20.13
CA VAL A 14 -41.65 7.43 -18.85
C VAL A 14 -42.48 8.17 -17.80
N PRO A 15 -43.04 7.49 -16.77
CA PRO A 15 -43.81 8.12 -15.72
C PRO A 15 -42.98 9.21 -15.05
N VAL A 16 -43.58 10.37 -14.77
CA VAL A 16 -42.90 11.49 -14.08
C VAL A 16 -42.24 11.03 -12.77
N THR A 17 -42.83 10.05 -12.09
CA THR A 17 -42.27 9.41 -10.89
C THR A 17 -40.90 8.76 -11.12
N GLU A 18 -40.71 8.03 -12.23
CA GLU A 18 -39.42 7.40 -12.57
C GLU A 18 -38.34 8.46 -12.84
N LEU A 19 -38.70 9.56 -13.52
CA LEU A 19 -37.80 10.70 -13.73
C LEU A 19 -37.40 11.37 -12.41
N LEU A 20 -38.32 11.47 -11.45
CA LEU A 20 -38.04 12.02 -10.11
C LEU A 20 -37.11 11.09 -9.32
N GLU A 21 -37.32 9.77 -9.38
CA GLU A 21 -36.45 8.77 -8.74
C GLU A 21 -35.03 8.81 -9.32
N ILE A 22 -34.90 8.92 -10.65
CA ILE A 22 -33.60 9.07 -11.33
C ILE A 22 -32.92 10.37 -10.90
N ALA A 23 -33.65 11.49 -10.85
CA ALA A 23 -33.10 12.78 -10.42
C ALA A 23 -32.62 12.74 -8.95
N GLU A 24 -33.37 12.06 -8.07
CA GLU A 24 -32.97 11.87 -6.68
C GLU A 24 -31.73 10.99 -6.57
N TYR A 25 -31.65 9.91 -7.35
CA TYR A 25 -30.49 9.03 -7.41
C TYR A 25 -29.24 9.77 -7.93
N ILE A 26 -29.34 10.54 -9.01
CA ILE A 26 -28.24 11.38 -9.53
C ILE A 26 -27.78 12.37 -8.46
N THR A 27 -28.71 12.95 -7.69
CA THR A 27 -28.37 13.88 -6.61
C THR A 27 -27.61 13.17 -5.47
N LYS A 28 -28.02 11.95 -5.10
CA LYS A 28 -27.29 11.11 -4.11
C LYS A 28 -25.90 10.74 -4.62
N LEU A 29 -25.77 10.31 -5.89
CA LEU A 29 -24.49 10.03 -6.53
C LEU A 29 -23.55 11.24 -6.52
N LYS A 30 -24.04 12.41 -6.94
CA LYS A 30 -23.24 13.65 -6.96
C LYS A 30 -22.72 14.02 -5.58
N LYS A 31 -23.54 13.85 -4.54
CA LYS A 31 -23.11 14.02 -3.14
C LYS A 31 -22.05 12.98 -2.75
N GLY A 32 -22.23 11.70 -3.11
CA GLY A 32 -21.24 10.65 -2.87
C GLY A 32 -19.89 10.93 -3.51
N ILE A 33 -19.88 11.29 -4.80
CA ILE A 33 -18.67 11.65 -5.55
C ILE A 33 -17.97 12.85 -4.90
N SER A 34 -18.74 13.85 -4.45
CA SER A 34 -18.17 15.02 -3.78
C SER A 34 -17.54 14.66 -2.43
N ALA A 35 -18.13 13.72 -1.69
CA ALA A 35 -17.64 13.25 -0.39
C ALA A 35 -16.34 12.44 -0.48
N LEU A 36 -16.08 11.78 -1.62
CA LEU A 36 -14.78 11.13 -1.88
C LEU A 36 -13.63 12.13 -1.85
N ARG A 37 -13.86 13.38 -2.27
CA ARG A 37 -12.84 14.42 -2.48
C ARG A 37 -11.65 13.86 -3.28
N ALA A 38 -11.95 13.18 -4.38
CA ALA A 38 -10.97 12.45 -5.20
C ALA A 38 -9.73 13.30 -5.56
N GLN A 39 -9.93 14.59 -5.83
CA GLN A 39 -8.84 15.49 -6.16
C GLN A 39 -7.83 15.71 -5.02
N GLU A 40 -8.27 15.75 -3.75
CA GLU A 40 -7.37 15.81 -2.58
C GLU A 40 -6.57 14.51 -2.44
N LEU A 41 -7.25 13.37 -2.65
CA LEU A 41 -6.62 12.06 -2.54
C LEU A 41 -5.54 11.86 -3.61
N THR A 42 -5.87 12.17 -4.88
CA THR A 42 -4.96 11.97 -6.01
C THR A 42 -3.83 13.00 -6.05
N ARG A 43 -4.06 14.25 -5.62
CA ARG A 43 -3.03 15.30 -5.71
C ARG A 43 -2.15 15.41 -4.47
N ASP A 44 -2.67 15.06 -3.30
CA ASP A 44 -1.95 15.31 -2.04
C ASP A 44 -1.70 14.02 -1.26
N ARG A 45 -2.75 13.26 -0.90
CA ARG A 45 -2.61 12.15 0.07
C ARG A 45 -1.87 10.94 -0.48
N ILE A 46 -2.20 10.50 -1.70
CA ILE A 46 -1.55 9.33 -2.33
C ILE A 46 -0.09 9.66 -2.70
N PRO A 47 0.23 10.81 -3.33
CA PRO A 47 1.62 11.20 -3.57
C PRO A 47 2.43 11.32 -2.28
N MET A 48 1.87 11.93 -1.23
CA MET A 48 2.54 12.01 0.07
C MET A 48 2.84 10.62 0.64
N ALA A 49 1.88 9.70 0.59
CA ALA A 49 2.11 8.33 1.06
C ALA A 49 3.22 7.62 0.27
N HIS A 50 3.28 7.82 -1.05
CA HIS A 50 4.35 7.32 -1.90
C HIS A 50 5.72 7.88 -1.48
N ASP A 51 5.82 9.20 -1.29
CA ASP A 51 7.07 9.86 -0.93
C ASP A 51 7.56 9.45 0.46
N GLU A 52 6.64 9.28 1.41
CA GLU A 52 6.93 8.79 2.76
C GLU A 52 7.44 7.33 2.71
N LEU A 53 6.81 6.46 1.94
CA LEU A 53 7.29 5.08 1.76
C LEU A 53 8.66 5.02 1.06
N GLY A 54 8.90 5.86 0.05
CA GLY A 54 10.21 5.97 -0.58
C GLY A 54 11.29 6.44 0.39
N SER A 55 10.95 7.40 1.26
CA SER A 55 11.85 7.87 2.32
C SER A 55 12.14 6.79 3.36
N VAL A 56 11.15 5.94 3.69
CA VAL A 56 11.35 4.78 4.56
C VAL A 56 12.38 3.84 3.95
N VAL A 57 12.23 3.46 2.68
CA VAL A 57 13.18 2.56 2.00
C VAL A 57 14.59 3.15 1.96
N ALA A 58 14.72 4.45 1.67
CA ALA A 58 16.03 5.11 1.66
C ALA A 58 16.68 5.14 3.05
N ALA A 59 15.90 5.47 4.09
CA ALA A 59 16.38 5.53 5.46
C ALA A 59 16.79 4.14 5.98
N THR A 60 16.00 3.11 5.70
CA THR A 60 16.34 1.73 6.10
C THR A 60 17.60 1.25 5.40
N ALA A 61 17.71 1.44 4.08
CA ALA A 61 18.90 1.05 3.32
C ALA A 61 20.16 1.78 3.83
N SER A 62 20.08 3.09 4.04
CA SER A 62 21.21 3.86 4.56
C SER A 62 21.65 3.40 5.95
N ALA A 63 20.69 3.09 6.83
CA ALA A 63 21.02 2.66 8.19
C ALA A 63 21.58 1.24 8.21
N THR A 64 21.03 0.32 7.41
CA THR A 64 21.57 -1.04 7.28
C THR A 64 23.00 -1.00 6.76
N ASN A 65 23.32 -0.16 5.77
CA ASN A 65 24.71 0.02 5.32
C ASN A 65 25.63 0.50 6.44
N ARG A 66 25.24 1.53 7.21
CA ARG A 66 26.03 2.02 8.35
C ARG A 66 26.26 0.94 9.43
N ILE A 67 25.25 0.12 9.70
CA ILE A 67 25.35 -1.00 10.65
C ILE A 67 26.34 -2.04 10.14
N MET A 68 26.26 -2.42 8.86
CA MET A 68 27.19 -3.38 8.25
C MET A 68 28.62 -2.83 8.24
N GLU A 69 28.83 -1.60 7.80
CA GLU A 69 30.15 -0.95 7.79
C GLU A 69 30.78 -0.90 9.18
N SER A 70 29.99 -0.61 10.21
CA SER A 70 30.47 -0.61 11.61
C SER A 70 30.85 -2.02 12.08
N ALA A 71 30.02 -3.03 11.76
CA ALA A 71 30.30 -4.42 12.09
C ALA A 71 31.53 -4.98 11.35
N GLU A 72 31.70 -4.65 10.08
CA GLU A 72 32.89 -5.00 9.28
C GLU A 72 34.14 -4.34 9.84
N SER A 73 34.05 -3.05 10.19
CA SER A 73 35.16 -2.32 10.80
C SER A 73 35.62 -2.98 12.10
N MET A 74 34.68 -3.48 12.91
CA MET A 74 34.99 -4.23 14.14
C MET A 74 35.82 -5.50 13.90
N LEU A 75 35.59 -6.22 12.80
CA LEU A 75 36.38 -7.42 12.45
C LEU A 75 37.82 -7.08 12.04
N SER A 76 38.04 -5.85 11.57
CA SER A 76 39.34 -5.36 11.09
C SER A 76 40.10 -4.51 12.11
N ILE A 77 39.66 -4.48 13.39
CA ILE A 77 40.32 -3.69 14.41
C ILE A 77 41.74 -4.21 14.67
N GLU A 78 42.71 -3.35 14.37
CA GLU A 78 44.07 -3.50 14.87
C GLU A 78 44.23 -2.69 16.16
N ALA A 79 44.71 -3.34 17.22
CA ALA A 79 44.95 -2.72 18.53
C ALA A 79 46.20 -3.30 19.18
N ARG A 80 46.98 -2.47 19.89
CA ARG A 80 48.21 -2.88 20.57
C ARG A 80 47.96 -3.37 21.99
N THR A 81 46.80 -3.02 22.57
CA THR A 81 46.38 -3.42 23.91
C THR A 81 44.91 -3.83 23.90
N LEU A 82 44.51 -4.61 24.91
CA LEU A 82 43.10 -4.96 25.11
C LEU A 82 42.21 -3.74 25.39
N ASP A 83 42.76 -2.73 26.06
CA ASP A 83 42.04 -1.50 26.37
C ASP A 83 41.73 -0.70 25.09
N GLU A 84 42.73 -0.57 24.19
CA GLU A 84 42.55 0.07 22.89
C GLU A 84 41.53 -0.69 22.02
N TYR A 85 41.61 -2.02 21.99
CA TYR A 85 40.64 -2.86 21.30
C TYR A 85 39.22 -2.62 21.82
N ARG A 86 39.06 -2.63 23.16
CA ARG A 86 37.78 -2.41 23.81
C ARG A 86 37.19 -1.04 23.46
N THR A 87 37.98 0.03 23.54
CA THR A 87 37.50 1.38 23.21
C THR A 87 37.02 1.47 21.75
N LYS A 88 37.76 0.86 20.81
CA LYS A 88 37.37 0.85 19.39
C LYS A 88 36.08 0.05 19.15
N VAL A 89 35.93 -1.10 19.81
CA VAL A 89 34.68 -1.89 19.77
C VAL A 89 33.51 -1.10 20.35
N GLU A 90 33.68 -0.48 21.52
CA GLU A 90 32.62 0.31 22.18
C GLU A 90 32.18 1.50 21.30
N ALA A 91 33.11 2.13 20.58
CA ALA A 91 32.78 3.20 19.61
C ALA A 91 31.89 2.69 18.47
N HIS A 92 32.27 1.59 17.80
CA HIS A 92 31.46 1.01 16.71
C HIS A 92 30.09 0.49 17.18
N ILE A 93 30.00 -0.04 18.40
CA ILE A 93 28.71 -0.39 19.01
C ILE A 93 27.84 0.87 19.17
N GLY A 94 28.44 2.00 19.57
CA GLY A 94 27.78 3.29 19.61
C GLY A 94 27.24 3.72 18.24
N ASP A 95 28.04 3.59 17.18
CA ASP A 95 27.63 3.90 15.80
C ASP A 95 26.46 3.03 15.34
N ILE A 96 26.45 1.74 15.70
CA ILE A 96 25.34 0.81 15.41
C ILE A 96 24.06 1.27 16.12
N PHE A 97 24.14 1.62 17.41
CA PHE A 97 22.97 2.12 18.15
C PHE A 97 22.44 3.42 17.57
N GLU A 98 23.33 4.34 17.19
CA GLU A 98 22.93 5.58 16.52
C GLU A 98 22.27 5.29 15.18
N ALA A 99 22.83 4.40 14.37
CA ALA A 99 22.24 4.01 13.09
C ALA A 99 20.83 3.46 13.29
N CYS A 100 20.60 2.57 14.27
CA CYS A 100 19.31 1.98 14.61
C CYS A 100 18.19 2.99 14.94
N THR A 101 18.53 4.24 15.25
CA THR A 101 17.52 5.30 15.46
C THR A 101 16.66 5.58 14.22
N PHE A 102 17.06 5.07 13.03
CA PHE A 102 16.21 5.06 11.83
C PHE A 102 14.82 4.46 12.08
N GLN A 103 14.69 3.53 13.03
CA GLN A 103 13.42 2.89 13.39
C GLN A 103 12.35 3.89 13.82
N ASP A 104 12.72 4.93 14.59
CA ASP A 104 11.77 5.95 15.04
C ASP A 104 11.24 6.78 13.85
N ILE A 105 12.15 7.28 13.03
CA ILE A 105 11.80 8.08 11.84
C ILE A 105 10.95 7.25 10.88
N THR A 106 11.32 5.99 10.62
CA THR A 106 10.54 5.11 9.74
C THR A 106 9.17 4.78 10.32
N GLY A 107 9.06 4.54 11.63
CA GLY A 107 7.78 4.32 12.32
C GLY A 107 6.84 5.53 12.20
N GLN A 108 7.36 6.75 12.36
CA GLN A 108 6.58 7.98 12.18
C GLN A 108 6.08 8.12 10.74
N ARG A 109 6.94 7.84 9.75
CA ARG A 109 6.56 7.93 8.33
C ARG A 109 5.52 6.88 7.93
N ILE A 110 5.69 5.64 8.37
CA ILE A 110 4.70 4.57 8.16
C ILE A 110 3.36 4.95 8.79
N SER A 111 3.38 5.54 9.99
CA SER A 111 2.15 5.98 10.66
C SER A 111 1.36 7.01 9.83
N LYS A 112 2.05 7.97 9.19
CA LYS A 112 1.41 8.93 8.28
C LYS A 112 0.80 8.26 7.05
N VAL A 113 1.48 7.26 6.49
CA VAL A 113 0.98 6.47 5.35
C VAL A 113 -0.29 5.73 5.75
N VAL A 114 -0.26 5.04 6.89
CA VAL A 114 -1.43 4.31 7.43
C VAL A 114 -2.59 5.26 7.67
N GLU A 115 -2.34 6.46 8.22
CA GLU A 115 -3.38 7.46 8.41
C GLU A 115 -4.01 7.90 7.08
N ALA A 116 -3.18 8.19 6.07
CA ALA A 116 -3.66 8.58 4.74
C ALA A 116 -4.50 7.49 4.08
N LEU A 117 -4.08 6.22 4.19
CA LEU A 117 -4.85 5.08 3.68
C LEU A 117 -6.15 4.87 4.46
N GLY A 118 -6.14 5.01 5.79
CA GLY A 118 -7.36 4.92 6.60
C GLY A 118 -8.37 6.02 6.27
N GLN A 119 -7.91 7.23 5.95
CA GLN A 119 -8.79 8.31 5.46
C GLN A 119 -9.42 7.98 4.10
N LEU A 120 -8.64 7.38 3.19
CA LEU A 120 -9.13 6.90 1.89
C LEU A 120 -10.18 5.80 2.08
N GLU A 121 -9.90 4.78 2.89
CA GLU A 121 -10.82 3.68 3.18
C GLU A 121 -12.15 4.18 3.75
N LYS A 122 -12.10 5.12 4.71
CA LYS A 122 -13.31 5.72 5.29
C LYS A 122 -14.17 6.42 4.24
N ARG A 123 -13.55 7.20 3.33
CA ARG A 123 -14.26 7.91 2.26
C ARG A 123 -14.86 6.94 1.24
N LEU A 124 -14.11 5.88 0.88
CA LEU A 124 -14.57 4.85 -0.05
C LEU A 124 -15.74 4.04 0.53
N SER A 125 -15.68 3.68 1.82
CA SER A 125 -16.77 3.00 2.53
C SER A 125 -18.06 3.85 2.56
N GLN A 126 -17.93 5.14 2.84
CA GLN A 126 -19.05 6.09 2.79
C GLN A 126 -19.64 6.18 1.38
N PHE A 127 -18.80 6.27 0.36
CA PHE A 127 -19.24 6.29 -1.04
C PHE A 127 -19.99 5.02 -1.42
N SER A 128 -19.44 3.83 -1.13
CA SER A 128 -20.07 2.55 -1.40
C SER A 128 -21.49 2.47 -0.78
N THR A 129 -21.63 2.94 0.47
CA THR A 129 -22.92 3.02 1.16
C THR A 129 -23.91 3.94 0.43
N VAL A 130 -23.46 5.09 -0.08
CA VAL A 130 -24.31 6.06 -0.81
C VAL A 130 -24.76 5.54 -2.17
N VAL A 131 -23.88 4.82 -2.87
CA VAL A 131 -24.16 4.30 -4.21
C VAL A 131 -24.98 3.00 -4.16
N ASN A 132 -25.18 2.43 -2.97
CA ASN A 132 -25.83 1.13 -2.76
C ASN A 132 -25.25 0.05 -3.68
N VAL A 133 -23.93 0.08 -3.85
CA VAL A 133 -23.20 -0.97 -4.54
C VAL A 133 -23.34 -2.21 -3.67
N ARG A 134 -24.34 -3.05 -3.98
CA ARG A 134 -24.20 -4.48 -3.70
C ARG A 134 -22.92 -4.92 -4.41
N ASP A 135 -22.15 -5.84 -3.82
CA ASP A 135 -20.92 -6.44 -4.38
C ASP A 135 -21.19 -7.21 -5.70
N GLY A 136 -21.86 -6.56 -6.65
CA GLY A 136 -22.26 -7.05 -7.94
C GLY A 136 -21.20 -6.62 -8.93
N GLU A 137 -20.40 -7.61 -9.32
CA GLU A 137 -19.47 -7.58 -10.44
C GLU A 137 -18.39 -6.51 -10.29
N VAL A 138 -17.36 -6.85 -9.51
CA VAL A 138 -16.03 -6.27 -9.70
C VAL A 138 -15.67 -6.49 -11.16
N GLU A 139 -15.67 -5.41 -11.95
CA GLU A 139 -15.32 -5.45 -13.36
C GLU A 139 -13.91 -6.08 -13.49
N TYR A 140 -13.78 -7.14 -14.28
CA TYR A 140 -12.52 -7.85 -14.45
C TYR A 140 -11.45 -6.91 -15.02
N ASP A 141 -10.43 -6.58 -14.22
CA ASP A 141 -9.25 -5.85 -14.69
C ASP A 141 -8.20 -6.84 -15.25
N PRO A 142 -8.05 -6.94 -16.58
CA PRO A 142 -7.07 -7.83 -17.20
C PRO A 142 -5.61 -7.42 -16.93
N GLU A 143 -5.35 -6.19 -16.49
CA GLU A 143 -4.02 -5.73 -16.10
C GLU A 143 -3.69 -6.16 -14.67
N GLU A 144 -4.65 -6.03 -13.74
CA GLU A 144 -4.51 -6.54 -12.37
C GLU A 144 -4.35 -8.07 -12.35
N ALA A 145 -5.15 -8.79 -13.15
CA ALA A 145 -5.02 -10.24 -13.29
C ALA A 145 -3.64 -10.66 -13.81
N ARG A 146 -3.09 -9.92 -14.79
CA ARG A 146 -1.73 -10.14 -15.30
C ARG A 146 -0.66 -9.82 -14.25
N ARG A 147 -0.85 -8.78 -13.46
CA ARG A 147 0.06 -8.40 -12.37
C ARG A 147 0.10 -9.47 -11.27
N LYS A 148 -1.06 -9.99 -10.86
CA LYS A 148 -1.19 -11.11 -9.91
C LYS A 148 -0.54 -12.38 -10.45
N ALA A 149 -0.85 -12.77 -11.68
CA ALA A 149 -0.21 -13.94 -12.32
C ALA A 149 1.32 -13.81 -12.39
N ARG A 150 1.84 -12.60 -12.67
CA ARG A 150 3.28 -12.34 -12.65
C ARG A 150 3.86 -12.47 -11.24
N ALA A 151 3.21 -11.92 -10.22
CA ALA A 151 3.64 -12.02 -8.83
C ALA A 151 3.68 -13.47 -8.34
N GLU A 152 2.66 -14.26 -8.67
CA GLU A 152 2.57 -15.71 -8.38
C GLU A 152 3.67 -16.49 -9.13
N SER A 153 3.90 -16.19 -10.41
CA SER A 153 4.94 -16.87 -11.21
C SER A 153 6.36 -16.58 -10.73
N LEU A 154 6.60 -15.41 -10.13
CA LEU A 154 7.92 -14.97 -9.67
C LEU A 154 8.21 -15.38 -8.21
N MET A 155 7.31 -16.10 -7.54
CA MET A 155 7.44 -16.50 -6.13
C MET A 155 7.98 -15.36 -5.24
N LEU A 156 7.49 -14.13 -5.45
CA LEU A 156 7.87 -12.96 -4.68
C LEU A 156 7.21 -13.03 -3.29
N ASN A 157 7.66 -13.99 -2.48
CA ASN A 157 7.35 -14.05 -1.07
C ASN A 157 8.20 -12.98 -0.40
N GLY A 158 7.58 -11.86 -0.01
CA GLY A 158 8.17 -11.00 1.00
C GLY A 158 8.36 -11.77 2.33
N PRO A 159 9.04 -11.18 3.32
CA PRO A 159 9.18 -11.78 4.64
C PRO A 159 7.81 -12.24 5.15
N GLN A 160 7.62 -13.55 5.29
CA GLN A 160 6.34 -14.10 5.69
C GLN A 160 6.11 -13.76 7.16
N LEU A 161 5.07 -12.97 7.46
CA LEU A 161 4.59 -12.82 8.84
C LEU A 161 4.09 -14.21 9.30
N LYS A 162 4.97 -14.98 9.96
CA LYS A 162 4.74 -16.36 10.45
C LYS A 162 4.73 -17.43 9.35
N GLY A 163 5.59 -17.31 8.35
CA GLY A 163 5.83 -18.41 7.40
C GLY A 163 6.51 -19.61 8.04
N PRO A 164 6.62 -20.75 7.34
CA PRO A 164 7.47 -21.83 7.81
C PRO A 164 8.91 -21.33 7.82
N GLU A 165 9.38 -20.90 9.00
CA GLU A 165 10.79 -20.61 9.22
C GLU A 165 11.55 -21.87 8.84
N THR A 166 12.47 -21.78 7.88
CA THR A 166 13.33 -22.92 7.58
C THR A 166 14.15 -23.17 8.83
N PRO A 167 13.99 -24.32 9.50
CA PRO A 167 14.64 -24.54 10.77
C PRO A 167 16.16 -24.60 10.56
N GLN A 168 16.92 -24.07 11.52
CA GLN A 168 18.37 -23.85 11.39
C GLN A 168 19.14 -25.15 11.09
N ASP A 169 18.65 -26.28 11.58
CA ASP A 169 19.17 -27.62 11.29
C ASP A 169 19.11 -27.99 9.80
N ALA A 170 18.09 -27.54 9.07
CA ALA A 170 17.99 -27.72 7.63
C ALA A 170 18.97 -26.83 6.86
N ILE A 171 19.34 -25.66 7.41
CA ILE A 171 20.36 -24.76 6.84
C ILE A 171 21.75 -25.35 7.04
N ASP A 172 22.02 -25.87 8.24
CA ASP A 172 23.33 -26.44 8.57
C ASP A 172 23.63 -27.70 7.73
N ALA A 173 22.61 -28.49 7.36
CA ALA A 173 22.73 -29.66 6.48
C ALA A 173 23.08 -29.32 5.02
N LEU A 174 22.91 -28.08 4.57
CA LEU A 174 23.28 -27.63 3.21
C LEU A 174 24.78 -27.29 3.09
N PHE A 175 25.45 -27.04 4.21
CA PHE A 175 26.86 -26.63 4.26
C PHE A 175 27.77 -27.68 4.92
N SER A 176 27.25 -28.87 5.22
CA SER A 176 27.98 -30.08 5.65
C SER A 176 28.20 -31.04 4.49
#